data_AF-A0AAE1A2J4-F1
#
_entry.id   AF-A0AAE1A2J4-F1
#
_cell.length_a   1.000
_cell.length_b   1.000
_cell.length_c   1.000
_cell.angle_alpha   90.00
_cell.angle_beta   90.00
_cell.angle_gamma   90.00
#
_symmetry.space_group_name_H-M   'P 1'
#
loop_
_entity.id
_entity.type
_entity.pdbx_description
1 polymer ?
#
loop_
_entity_poly.entity_id
_entity_poly.type
_entity_poly.pdbx_seq_one_letter_code
_entity_poly.pdbx_strand_id
1 'polypeptide(L)'
;MSTSTSSSIGYGPRHRILFDGDERKYELWEMKFLGFMKIRGLDAVLKNIPIDEESDDTAEIAEGKNEEVYAELVQVLDDTSLSLIIRDAENNGRSAIRILRRHYLPKGKPRVITLYTELTYLVKTSSESVTDYIIRA
;
A
#
# COMPACT_ATOMS: atom_id res chain seq x y z
N MET A 1 24.84 -12.11 44.91
CA MET A 1 23.71 -11.22 44.59
C MET A 1 24.10 -10.43 43.36
N SER A 2 23.57 -10.79 42.20
CA SER A 2 23.86 -10.11 40.94
C SER A 2 22.54 -9.62 40.37
N THR A 3 22.31 -8.32 40.46
CA THR A 3 21.11 -7.64 39.98
C THR A 3 21.18 -7.51 38.47
N SER A 4 20.43 -8.34 37.75
CA SER A 4 20.16 -8.15 36.33
C SER A 4 19.27 -6.93 36.16
N THR A 5 19.85 -5.81 35.72
CA THR A 5 19.08 -4.62 35.32
C THR A 5 18.41 -4.91 33.98
N SER A 6 17.19 -5.43 34.05
CA SER A 6 16.27 -5.44 32.91
C SER A 6 15.89 -3.99 32.59
N SER A 7 16.58 -3.40 31.62
CA SER A 7 16.17 -2.14 31.00
C SER A 7 14.90 -2.39 30.17
N SER A 8 13.76 -2.34 30.84
CA SER A 8 12.44 -2.22 30.23
C SER A 8 12.29 -0.80 29.71
N ILE A 9 12.83 -0.54 28.51
CA ILE A 9 12.47 0.64 27.74
C ILE A 9 11.10 0.33 27.14
N GLY A 10 10.06 0.77 27.83
CA GLY A 10 8.68 0.60 27.43
C GLY A 10 8.38 1.37 26.15
N TYR A 11 8.44 0.69 25.00
CA TYR A 11 7.58 0.95 23.85
C TYR A 11 7.23 -0.42 23.26
N GLY A 12 5.96 -0.81 23.38
CA GLY A 12 5.42 -2.06 22.82
C GLY A 12 5.58 -2.13 21.29
N PRO A 13 5.16 -3.24 20.66
CA PRO A 13 5.42 -3.51 19.25
C PRO A 13 5.01 -2.33 18.36
N ARG A 14 5.99 -1.56 17.85
CA ARG A 14 5.72 -0.49 16.87
C ARG A 14 4.98 -1.12 15.70
N HIS A 15 3.73 -0.70 15.51
CA HIS A 15 2.81 -1.41 14.64
C HIS A 15 3.35 -1.44 13.21
N ARG A 16 3.47 -2.68 12.75
CA ARG A 16 4.22 -3.21 11.62
C ARG A 16 3.47 -2.85 10.33
N ILE A 17 3.68 -1.65 9.79
CA ILE A 17 3.19 -1.27 8.44
C ILE A 17 4.10 -1.91 7.38
N LEU A 18 4.62 -3.12 7.64
CA LEU A 18 5.48 -3.82 6.69
C LEU A 18 4.61 -4.38 5.57
N PHE A 19 4.96 -4.04 4.33
CA PHE A 19 4.40 -4.68 3.16
C PHE A 19 5.05 -6.04 2.95
N ASP A 20 4.27 -7.05 2.57
CA ASP A 20 4.72 -8.42 2.37
C ASP A 20 4.86 -8.79 0.89
N GLY A 21 4.71 -7.82 -0.02
CA GLY A 21 4.72 -8.03 -1.47
C GLY A 21 3.42 -8.60 -2.04
N ASP A 22 2.39 -8.86 -1.21
CA ASP A 22 1.11 -9.41 -1.68
C ASP A 22 0.26 -8.31 -2.35
N GLU A 23 0.14 -8.39 -3.67
CA GLU A 23 -0.67 -7.50 -4.50
C GLU A 23 -2.10 -7.33 -3.97
N ARG A 24 -2.71 -8.41 -3.45
CA ARG A 24 -4.10 -8.38 -2.96
C ARG A 24 -4.26 -7.50 -1.73
N LYS A 25 -3.18 -7.28 -0.98
CA LYS A 25 -3.16 -6.46 0.23
C LYS A 25 -2.60 -5.07 -0.02
N TYR A 26 -2.13 -4.77 -1.24
CA TYR A 26 -1.47 -3.52 -1.55
C TYR A 26 -2.36 -2.30 -1.26
N GLU A 27 -3.62 -2.29 -1.71
CA GLU A 27 -4.56 -1.18 -1.44
C GLU A 27 -4.75 -0.93 0.07
N LEU A 28 -4.84 -2.01 0.86
CA LEU A 28 -5.01 -1.92 2.31
C LEU A 28 -3.73 -1.42 2.99
N TRP A 29 -2.57 -1.91 2.56
CA TRP A 29 -1.28 -1.45 3.05
C TRP A 29 -1.07 0.03 2.71
N GLU A 30 -1.34 0.43 1.48
CA GLU A 30 -1.21 1.81 1.03
C GLU A 30 -2.08 2.76 1.86
N MET A 31 -3.32 2.38 2.16
CA MET A 31 -4.19 3.18 3.03
C MET A 31 -3.58 3.37 4.42
N LYS A 32 -2.98 2.34 5.00
CA LYS A 32 -2.29 2.43 6.31
C LYS A 32 -1.05 3.31 6.21
N PHE A 33 -0.28 3.18 5.13
CA PHE A 33 0.89 3.99 4.87
C PHE A 33 0.54 5.47 4.73
N LEU A 34 -0.49 5.82 3.97
CA LEU A 34 -0.98 7.20 3.86
C LEU A 34 -1.44 7.77 5.20
N GLY A 35 -2.11 6.96 6.02
CA GLY A 35 -2.47 7.32 7.40
C GLY A 35 -1.24 7.60 8.26
N PHE A 36 -0.20 6.79 8.15
CA PHE A 36 1.07 6.98 8.83
C PHE A 36 1.80 8.25 8.38
N MET A 37 1.84 8.53 7.08
CA MET A 37 2.40 9.77 6.53
C MET A 37 1.67 11.02 7.02
N LYS A 38 0.36 10.94 7.24
CA LYS A 38 -0.43 12.03 7.86
C LYS A 38 -0.01 12.33 9.30
N ILE A 39 0.28 11.30 10.09
CA ILE A 39 0.79 11.48 11.46
C ILE A 39 2.18 12.16 11.44
N ARG A 40 3.00 11.86 10.43
CA ARG A 40 4.33 12.47 10.22
C ARG A 40 4.29 13.88 9.60
N GLY A 41 3.13 14.38 9.19
CA GLY A 41 3.01 15.68 8.50
C GLY A 41 3.53 15.66 7.05
N LEU A 42 3.64 14.48 6.45
CA LEU A 42 4.13 14.24 5.09
C LEU A 42 2.99 14.01 4.08
N ASP A 43 1.73 14.07 4.51
CA ASP A 43 0.56 13.86 3.65
C ASP A 43 0.49 14.82 2.46
N ALA A 44 0.98 16.05 2.63
CA ALA A 44 1.01 17.06 1.56
C ALA A 44 1.82 16.59 0.34
N VAL A 45 2.88 15.80 0.56
CA VAL A 45 3.72 15.27 -0.53
C VAL A 45 2.93 14.26 -1.35
N LEU A 46 2.13 13.41 -0.71
CA LEU A 46 1.47 12.28 -1.38
C LEU A 46 0.08 12.59 -1.94
N LYS A 47 -0.42 13.81 -1.73
CA LYS A 47 -1.67 14.27 -2.34
C LYS A 47 -1.53 14.36 -3.85
N ASN A 48 -2.55 13.88 -4.56
CA ASN A 48 -2.69 13.99 -6.01
C ASN A 48 -1.53 13.39 -6.82
N ILE A 49 -1.06 12.19 -6.48
CA ILE A 49 -0.13 11.44 -7.36
C ILE A 49 -0.95 10.71 -8.45
N PRO A 50 -0.95 11.19 -9.71
CA PRO A 50 -1.55 10.44 -10.81
C PRO A 50 -0.74 9.16 -11.09
N ILE A 51 -1.44 8.09 -11.48
CA ILE A 51 -0.82 6.78 -11.79
C ILE A 51 -0.18 6.79 -13.20
N ASP A 52 -0.78 7.53 -14.13
CA ASP A 52 -0.50 7.46 -15.56
C ASP A 52 0.27 8.67 -16.11
N GLU A 53 0.41 9.74 -15.34
CA GLU A 53 1.16 10.93 -15.76
C GLU A 53 2.53 10.97 -15.05
N GLU A 54 3.59 11.22 -15.83
CA GLU A 54 4.84 11.73 -15.30
C GLU A 54 4.53 13.10 -14.69
N SER A 55 4.29 13.13 -13.37
CA SER A 55 4.15 14.40 -12.69
C SER A 55 5.48 15.12 -12.79
N ASP A 56 5.44 16.37 -13.19
CA ASP A 56 6.57 17.27 -13.03
C ASP A 56 6.88 17.35 -11.53
N ASP A 57 7.90 16.61 -11.09
CA ASP A 57 8.30 16.52 -9.68
C ASP A 57 8.86 17.86 -9.15
N THR A 58 8.82 18.91 -9.98
CA THR A 58 9.17 20.31 -9.68
C THR A 58 8.08 21.11 -8.98
N ALA A 59 6.89 20.53 -8.74
CA ALA A 59 5.91 21.19 -7.85
C ALA A 59 6.62 21.56 -6.53
N GLU A 60 6.43 22.79 -6.04
CA GLU A 60 7.06 23.38 -4.84
C GLU A 60 6.79 22.58 -3.54
N ILE A 61 7.27 21.35 -3.48
CA ILE A 61 7.31 20.54 -2.29
C ILE A 61 8.71 20.69 -1.78
N ALA A 62 8.84 21.17 -0.55
CA ALA A 62 10.11 21.30 0.14
C ALA A 62 10.95 20.04 -0.13
N GLU A 63 12.06 20.21 -0.83
CA GLU A 63 12.93 19.16 -1.39
C GLU A 63 13.19 18.03 -0.38
N GLY A 64 13.39 18.37 0.90
CA GLY A 64 13.59 17.39 1.98
C GLY A 64 12.38 16.52 2.35
N LYS A 65 11.13 16.97 2.14
CA LYS A 65 9.96 16.17 2.50
C LYS A 65 9.75 14.97 1.58
N ASN A 66 10.19 15.07 0.32
CA ASN A 66 10.07 13.95 -0.62
C ASN A 66 11.10 12.86 -0.30
N GLU A 67 12.29 13.26 0.13
CA GLU A 67 13.33 12.37 0.64
C GLU A 67 12.90 11.69 1.95
N GLU A 68 12.27 12.45 2.86
CA GLU A 68 11.71 11.89 4.11
C GLU A 68 10.65 10.82 3.83
N VAL A 69 9.77 11.05 2.85
CA VAL A 69 8.79 10.04 2.43
C VAL A 69 9.50 8.81 1.86
N TYR A 70 10.51 8.99 1.02
CA TYR A 70 11.29 7.87 0.48
C TYR A 70 11.97 7.06 1.60
N ALA A 71 12.59 7.74 2.57
CA ALA A 71 13.25 7.10 3.71
C ALA A 71 12.27 6.32 4.61
N GLU A 72 11.07 6.84 4.84
CA GLU A 72 10.02 6.11 5.56
C GLU A 72 9.51 4.92 4.75
N LEU A 73 9.40 5.06 3.43
CA LEU A 73 8.94 4.02 2.52
C LEU A 73 9.92 2.83 2.46
N VAL A 74 11.23 3.07 2.42
CA VAL A 74 12.26 2.02 2.49
C VAL A 74 12.17 1.18 3.78
N GLN A 75 11.71 1.76 4.89
CA GLN A 75 11.59 1.04 6.17
C GLN A 75 10.37 0.10 6.25
N VAL A 76 9.38 0.32 5.39
CA VAL A 76 8.08 -0.36 5.46
C VAL A 76 7.83 -1.31 4.29
N LEU A 77 8.79 -1.48 3.39
CA LEU A 77 8.71 -2.40 2.25
C LEU A 77 9.50 -3.68 2.48
N ASP A 78 9.09 -4.73 1.80
CA ASP A 78 9.89 -5.95 1.62
C ASP A 78 10.94 -5.77 0.52
N ASP A 79 11.91 -6.69 0.48
CA ASP A 79 13.02 -6.65 -0.47
C ASP A 79 12.56 -6.69 -1.94
N THR A 80 11.45 -7.36 -2.25
CA THR A 80 10.96 -7.44 -3.64
C THR A 80 10.37 -6.10 -4.07
N SER A 81 9.55 -5.47 -3.23
CA SER A 81 9.00 -4.13 -3.50
C SER A 81 10.08 -3.06 -3.51
N LEU A 82 11.09 -3.18 -2.65
CA LEU A 82 12.22 -2.26 -2.61
C LEU A 82 13.03 -2.31 -3.91
N SER A 83 13.19 -3.51 -4.49
CA SER A 83 13.91 -3.69 -5.76
C SER A 83 13.26 -2.94 -6.94
N LEU A 84 11.95 -2.67 -6.87
CA LEU A 84 11.22 -1.93 -7.90
C LEU A 84 11.54 -0.43 -7.90
N ILE A 85 11.86 0.14 -6.73
CA ILE A 85 12.01 1.60 -6.56
C ILE A 85 13.47 2.04 -6.43
N ILE A 86 14.38 1.13 -6.04
CA ILE A 86 15.75 1.48 -5.64
C ILE A 86 16.59 2.14 -6.75
N ARG A 87 16.25 1.92 -8.03
CA ARG A 87 16.95 2.52 -9.18
C ARG A 87 16.21 3.69 -9.80
N ASP A 88 14.88 3.61 -9.85
CA ASP A 88 14.05 4.50 -10.66
C ASP A 88 13.44 5.66 -9.83
N ALA A 89 13.53 5.60 -8.50
CA ALA A 89 12.92 6.60 -7.61
C ALA A 89 13.81 6.95 -6.41
N GLU A 90 15.14 6.91 -6.58
CA GLU A 90 16.09 7.26 -5.53
C GLU A 90 15.77 8.65 -4.94
N ASN A 91 15.60 8.71 -3.61
CA ASN A 91 15.25 9.92 -2.85
C ASN A 91 13.93 10.60 -3.25
N ASN A 92 13.08 9.92 -4.02
CA ASN A 92 11.82 10.46 -4.51
C ASN A 92 10.63 9.61 -4.08
N GLY A 93 10.02 9.97 -2.96
CA GLY A 93 8.86 9.27 -2.40
C GLY A 93 7.65 9.23 -3.32
N ARG A 94 7.41 10.30 -4.09
CA ARG A 94 6.31 10.36 -5.08
C ARG A 94 6.49 9.37 -6.21
N SER A 95 7.67 9.37 -6.81
CA SER A 95 8.01 8.44 -7.88
C SER A 95 8.01 7.00 -7.39
N ALA A 96 8.47 6.73 -6.17
CA ALA A 96 8.41 5.40 -5.56
C ALA A 96 6.97 4.89 -5.41
N ILE A 97 6.05 5.70 -4.86
CA ILE A 97 4.63 5.30 -4.74
C ILE A 97 4.00 5.10 -6.11
N ARG A 98 4.31 5.95 -7.09
CA ARG A 98 3.78 5.80 -8.46
C ARG A 98 4.20 4.47 -9.09
N ILE A 99 5.48 4.08 -8.94
CA ILE A 99 5.98 2.79 -9.43
C ILE A 99 5.25 1.63 -8.74
N LEU A 100 5.11 1.69 -7.41
CA LEU A 100 4.41 0.66 -6.64
C LEU A 100 2.93 0.56 -7.05
N ARG A 101 2.23 1.69 -7.20
CA ARG A 101 0.86 1.73 -7.72
C ARG A 101 0.75 1.09 -9.09
N ARG A 102 1.67 1.41 -10.00
CA ARG A 102 1.69 0.84 -11.35
C ARG A 102 1.93 -0.67 -11.36
N HIS A 103 2.70 -1.17 -10.39
CA HIS A 103 3.04 -2.59 -10.27
C HIS A 103 1.92 -3.41 -9.59
N TYR A 104 1.37 -2.90 -8.47
CA TYR A 104 0.46 -3.66 -7.62
C TYR A 104 -1.03 -3.30 -7.74
N LEU A 105 -1.39 -2.16 -8.35
CA LEU A 105 -2.82 -1.88 -8.58
C LEU A 105 -3.30 -2.67 -9.80
N PRO A 106 -4.42 -3.40 -9.67
CA PRO A 106 -4.98 -4.13 -10.79
C PRO A 106 -5.37 -3.17 -11.92
N LYS A 107 -4.81 -3.39 -13.11
CA LYS A 107 -5.20 -2.66 -14.32
C LYS A 107 -6.57 -3.11 -14.82
N GLY A 108 -7.65 -2.79 -14.09
CA GLY A 108 -9.08 -2.73 -14.48
C GLY A 108 -9.77 -3.95 -15.10
N LYS A 109 -9.10 -4.75 -15.93
CA LYS A 109 -9.65 -5.85 -16.72
C LYS A 109 -9.80 -7.18 -15.96
N PRO A 110 -8.90 -7.57 -15.03
CA PRO A 110 -9.05 -8.84 -14.33
C PRO A 110 -10.27 -8.87 -13.42
N ARG A 111 -10.55 -7.77 -12.67
CA ARG A 111 -11.67 -7.71 -11.72
C ARG A 111 -13.02 -7.92 -12.39
N VAL A 112 -13.24 -7.30 -13.55
CA VAL A 112 -14.49 -7.45 -14.31
C VAL A 112 -14.63 -8.85 -14.90
N ILE A 113 -13.57 -9.44 -15.44
CA ILE A 113 -13.59 -10.83 -15.94
C ILE A 113 -13.83 -11.81 -14.80
N THR A 114 -13.16 -11.66 -13.66
CA THR A 114 -13.38 -12.48 -12.47
C THR A 114 -14.82 -12.35 -11.98
N LEU A 115 -15.37 -11.13 -11.91
CA LEU A 115 -16.80 -10.90 -11.59
C LEU A 115 -17.73 -11.61 -12.57
N TYR A 116 -17.51 -11.46 -13.89
CA TYR A 116 -18.30 -12.17 -14.89
C TYR A 116 -18.19 -13.68 -14.73
N THR A 117 -17.00 -14.18 -14.45
CA THR A 117 -16.71 -15.60 -14.26
C THR A 117 -17.44 -16.13 -13.03
N GLU A 118 -17.33 -15.45 -11.89
CA GLU A 118 -18.02 -15.80 -10.63
C GLU A 118 -19.54 -15.74 -10.79
N LEU A 119 -20.09 -14.73 -11.48
CA LEU A 119 -21.51 -14.65 -11.80
C LEU A 119 -21.98 -15.80 -12.71
N THR A 120 -21.17 -16.21 -13.71
CA THR A 120 -21.51 -17.38 -14.54
C THR A 120 -21.38 -18.72 -13.80
N TYR A 121 -20.53 -18.82 -12.79
CA TYR A 121 -20.44 -20.01 -11.92
C TYR A 121 -21.50 -20.03 -10.82
N LEU A 122 -22.17 -18.90 -10.57
CA LEU A 122 -23.24 -18.80 -9.60
C LEU A 122 -24.48 -19.56 -10.12
N VAL A 123 -24.71 -20.76 -9.59
CA VAL A 123 -25.90 -21.55 -9.89
C VAL A 123 -26.80 -21.59 -8.66
N LYS A 124 -28.10 -21.33 -8.87
CA LYS A 124 -29.09 -21.41 -7.80
C LYS A 124 -29.37 -22.88 -7.45
N THR A 125 -29.17 -23.25 -6.20
CA THR A 125 -29.55 -24.58 -5.69
C THR A 125 -31.06 -24.67 -5.41
N SER A 126 -31.61 -25.89 -5.44
CA SER A 126 -33.04 -26.13 -5.21
C SER A 126 -33.48 -25.87 -3.76
N SER A 127 -32.54 -25.93 -2.81
CA SER A 127 -32.78 -25.73 -1.38
C SER A 127 -32.56 -24.29 -0.90
N GLU A 128 -31.97 -23.40 -1.70
CA GLU A 128 -31.71 -22.01 -1.26
C GLU A 128 -32.84 -21.05 -1.65
N SER A 129 -33.07 -20.05 -0.81
CA SER A 129 -33.96 -18.92 -1.10
C SER A 129 -33.34 -18.03 -2.19
N VAL A 130 -34.19 -17.35 -2.95
CA VAL A 130 -33.76 -16.35 -3.94
C VAL A 130 -32.97 -15.21 -3.27
N THR A 131 -33.32 -14.86 -2.03
CA THR A 131 -32.59 -13.83 -1.26
C THR A 131 -31.17 -14.28 -0.94
N ASP A 132 -30.99 -15.52 -0.49
CA ASP A 132 -29.68 -16.06 -0.11
C ASP A 132 -28.78 -16.24 -1.34
N TYR A 133 -29.38 -16.62 -2.47
CA TYR A 133 -28.72 -16.69 -3.76
C TYR A 133 -28.16 -15.32 -4.20
N ILE A 134 -28.94 -14.24 -4.05
CA ILE A 134 -28.53 -12.89 -4.43
C ILE A 134 -27.46 -12.32 -3.47
N ILE A 135 -27.54 -12.64 -2.18
CA ILE A 135 -26.54 -12.19 -1.18
C ILE A 135 -25.17 -12.87 -1.39
N ARG A 136 -25.15 -14.05 -2.01
CA ARG A 136 -23.93 -14.79 -2.34
C ARG A 136 -23.21 -14.27 -3.60
N ALA A 137 -23.93 -13.55 -4.46
CA ALA A 137 -23.40 -12.94 -5.68
C ALA A 137 -22.56 -11.69 -5.36
#